data_AF-A0A652JU44-F1
#
_entry.id   AF-A0A652JU44-F1
#
_cell.length_a   1.000
_cell.length_b   1.000
_cell.length_c   1.000
_cell.angle_alpha   90.00
_cell.angle_beta   90.00
_cell.angle_gamma   90.00
#
_symmetry.space_group_name_H-M   'P 1'
#
loop_
_entity.id
_entity.type
_entity.pdbx_description
1 polymer ?
#
loop_
_entity_poly.entity_id
_entity_poly.type
_entity_poly.pdbx_seq_one_letter_code
_entity_poly.pdbx_strand_id
1 'polypeptide(L)'
;MPKPAGHHVSTEGMSTALVLADSPADPLGTMAYQRIQERAFEAYGIAHHYAVHDGADAEHASRTALDAALGAAARGFAAAAVHRILERLALELTEDQAELLGGWAADLDLEVVEDIAGANGDQWPAEPQP
;
A
#
# COMPACT_ATOMS: atom_id res chain seq x y z
N MET A 1 -49.17 5.03 -12.06
CA MET A 1 -47.95 4.39 -12.58
C MET A 1 -46.92 4.36 -11.46
N PRO A 2 -46.46 3.19 -10.98
CA PRO A 2 -45.53 3.13 -9.86
C PRO A 2 -44.10 3.47 -10.32
N LYS A 3 -43.42 4.26 -9.49
CA LYS A 3 -42.01 4.70 -9.61
C LYS A 3 -41.08 3.48 -9.51
N PRO A 4 -40.03 3.33 -10.35
CA PRO A 4 -39.07 2.26 -10.16
C PRO A 4 -38.30 2.51 -8.86
N ALA A 5 -38.36 1.54 -7.95
CA ALA A 5 -37.54 1.49 -6.76
C ALA A 5 -36.08 1.39 -7.21
N GLY A 6 -35.32 2.46 -7.01
CA GLY A 6 -33.87 2.42 -7.14
C GLY A 6 -33.36 1.37 -6.17
N HIS A 7 -32.77 0.30 -6.72
CA HIS A 7 -31.86 -0.52 -5.95
C HIS A 7 -30.74 0.39 -5.47
N HIS A 8 -30.81 0.79 -4.20
CA HIS A 8 -29.63 1.23 -3.49
C HIS A 8 -28.69 0.02 -3.49
N VAL A 9 -27.71 0.03 -4.39
CA VAL A 9 -26.54 -0.83 -4.26
C VAL A 9 -25.85 -0.33 -3.01
N SER A 10 -26.09 -1.01 -1.89
CA SER A 10 -25.32 -0.81 -0.67
C SER A 10 -23.87 -1.07 -1.01
N THR A 11 -23.07 -0.01 -1.14
CA THR A 11 -21.61 -0.05 -1.11
C THR A 11 -21.12 -0.31 0.32
N GLU A 12 -21.82 -1.18 1.05
CA GLU A 12 -21.40 -1.64 2.36
C GLU A 12 -20.39 -2.76 2.14
N GLY A 13 -19.14 -2.47 2.50
CA GLY A 13 -18.17 -3.51 2.79
C GLY A 13 -17.36 -4.05 1.63
N MET A 14 -17.14 -3.29 0.55
CA MET A 14 -15.86 -3.44 -0.15
C MET A 14 -14.77 -2.86 0.75
N SER A 15 -14.44 -3.60 1.80
CA SER A 15 -13.27 -3.32 2.61
C SER A 15 -12.09 -3.35 1.63
N THR A 16 -11.49 -2.19 1.39
CA THR A 16 -10.15 -2.01 0.85
C THR A 16 -9.12 -2.57 1.83
N ALA A 17 -9.38 -3.75 2.40
CA ALA A 17 -8.37 -4.63 2.97
C ALA A 17 -7.58 -5.20 1.77
N LEU A 18 -6.89 -4.30 1.08
CA LEU A 18 -6.11 -4.63 -0.09
C LEU A 18 -4.80 -5.26 0.41
N VAL A 19 -4.81 -6.59 0.54
CA VAL A 19 -3.67 -7.51 0.35
C VAL A 19 -2.47 -7.39 1.33
N LEU A 20 -2.53 -6.54 2.35
CA LEU A 20 -1.43 -6.41 3.31
C LEU A 20 -1.71 -6.94 4.72
N ALA A 21 -2.95 -7.27 5.04
CA ALA A 21 -3.36 -7.70 6.37
C ALA A 21 -4.01 -9.09 6.29
N ASP A 22 -3.48 -10.06 7.04
CA ASP A 22 -4.08 -11.41 7.16
C ASP A 22 -5.40 -11.39 7.97
N SER A 23 -5.65 -10.28 8.66
CA SER A 23 -6.87 -10.01 9.43
C SER A 23 -7.14 -8.50 9.46
N PRO A 24 -8.40 -8.05 9.48
CA PRO A 24 -8.75 -6.64 9.69
C PRO A 24 -8.25 -6.05 11.03
N ALA A 25 -7.66 -6.87 11.91
CA ALA A 25 -7.03 -6.48 13.17
C ALA A 25 -5.49 -6.44 13.11
N ASP A 26 -4.88 -6.36 11.94
CA ASP A 26 -3.43 -6.25 11.78
C ASP A 26 -2.96 -4.77 11.69
N PRO A 27 -2.55 -4.16 12.83
CA PRO A 27 -2.17 -2.76 12.86
C PRO A 27 -0.88 -2.49 12.07
N LEU A 28 0.04 -3.45 12.03
CA LEU A 28 1.34 -3.28 11.36
C LEU A 28 1.18 -3.35 9.84
N GLY A 29 0.40 -4.32 9.35
CA GLY A 29 0.00 -4.37 7.94
C GLY A 29 -0.79 -3.13 7.50
N THR A 30 -1.61 -2.58 8.39
CA THR A 30 -2.35 -1.33 8.13
C THR A 30 -1.43 -0.12 8.02
N MET A 31 -0.44 -0.02 8.91
CA MET A 31 0.56 1.06 8.88
C MET A 31 1.39 1.02 7.58
N ALA A 32 1.92 -0.15 7.22
CA ALA A 32 2.66 -0.35 5.97
C ALA A 32 1.81 0.01 4.74
N TYR A 33 0.52 -0.35 4.75
CA TYR A 33 -0.42 0.01 3.69
C TYR A 33 -0.61 1.53 3.56
N GLN A 34 -0.76 2.24 4.68
CA GLN A 34 -0.90 3.69 4.69
C GLN A 34 0.34 4.36 4.11
N ARG A 35 1.55 3.92 4.50
CA ARG A 35 2.81 4.44 3.95
C ARG A 35 2.90 4.25 2.42
N ILE A 36 2.50 3.09 1.91
CA ILE A 36 2.49 2.84 0.47
C ILE A 36 1.50 3.77 -0.24
N GLN A 37 0.31 3.98 0.33
CA GLN A 37 -0.68 4.90 -0.22
C GLN A 37 -0.22 6.35 -0.22
N GLU A 38 0.40 6.82 0.87
CA GLU A 38 0.91 8.20 0.95
C GLU A 38 1.94 8.47 -0.14
N ARG A 39 2.89 7.55 -0.35
CA ARG A 39 3.86 7.64 -1.45
C ARG A 39 3.19 7.66 -2.82
N ALA A 40 2.14 6.85 -3.02
CA ALA A 40 1.38 6.84 -4.26
C ALA A 40 0.64 8.17 -4.51
N PHE A 41 0.02 8.74 -3.47
CA PHE A 41 -0.67 10.03 -3.56
C PHE A 41 0.28 11.18 -3.82
N GLU A 42 1.44 11.19 -3.17
CA GLU A 42 2.48 12.19 -3.42
C GLU A 42 2.98 12.11 -4.86
N ALA A 43 3.35 10.92 -5.34
CA ALA A 43 3.78 10.71 -6.71
C ALA A 43 2.72 11.11 -7.74
N TYR A 44 1.44 10.79 -7.48
CA TYR A 44 0.32 11.23 -8.30
C TYR A 44 0.26 12.76 -8.38
N GLY A 45 0.26 13.44 -7.23
CA GLY A 45 0.13 14.89 -7.14
C GLY A 45 1.25 15.61 -7.88
N ILE A 46 2.49 15.16 -7.69
CA ILE A 46 3.68 15.69 -8.36
C ILE A 46 3.58 15.49 -9.87
N ALA A 47 3.35 14.27 -10.34
CA ALA A 47 3.30 13.96 -11.76
C ALA A 47 2.14 14.66 -12.48
N HIS A 48 0.96 14.73 -11.84
CA HIS A 48 -0.19 15.45 -12.38
C HIS A 48 0.11 16.95 -12.50
N HIS A 49 0.71 17.55 -11.46
CA HIS A 49 1.07 18.96 -11.46
C HIS A 49 2.00 19.31 -12.62
N TYR A 50 3.07 18.52 -12.82
CA TYR A 50 4.03 18.76 -13.89
C TYR A 50 3.44 18.50 -15.29
N ALA A 51 2.65 17.44 -15.47
CA ALA A 51 2.03 17.18 -16.76
C ALA A 51 1.09 18.32 -17.19
N VAL A 52 0.27 18.84 -16.27
CA VAL A 52 -0.59 20.02 -16.53
C VAL A 52 0.25 21.26 -16.83
N HIS A 53 1.31 21.50 -16.05
CA HIS A 53 2.21 22.63 -16.26
C HIS A 53 2.85 22.60 -17.65
N ASP A 54 3.18 21.41 -18.16
CA ASP A 54 3.78 21.21 -19.47
C ASP A 54 2.76 21.18 -20.63
N GLY A 55 1.49 21.46 -20.34
CA GLY A 55 0.43 21.63 -21.35
C GLY A 55 -0.24 20.33 -21.79
N ALA A 56 -0.11 19.25 -21.02
CA ALA A 56 -0.89 18.03 -21.23
C ALA A 56 -2.40 18.32 -21.16
N ASP A 57 -3.18 17.60 -21.97
CA ASP A 57 -4.62 17.53 -21.72
C ASP A 57 -4.92 16.74 -20.43
N ALA A 58 -6.16 16.85 -19.95
CA ALA A 58 -6.57 16.24 -18.69
C ALA A 58 -6.43 14.70 -18.69
N GLU A 59 -6.65 14.04 -19.83
CA GLU A 59 -6.52 12.58 -19.92
C GLU A 59 -5.06 12.16 -19.81
N HIS A 60 -4.17 12.81 -20.56
CA HIS A 60 -2.74 12.54 -20.53
C HIS A 60 -2.14 12.83 -19.15
N ALA A 61 -2.48 13.97 -18.54
CA ALA A 61 -2.03 14.30 -17.19
C ALA A 61 -2.47 13.25 -16.15
N SER A 62 -3.73 12.80 -16.24
CA SER A 62 -4.25 11.76 -15.34
C SER A 62 -3.54 10.42 -15.54
N ARG A 63 -3.29 10.01 -16.79
CA ARG A 63 -2.56 8.76 -17.07
C ARG A 63 -1.13 8.78 -16.57
N THR A 64 -0.40 9.87 -16.80
CA THR A 64 0.97 10.05 -16.32
C THR A 64 1.02 10.02 -14.78
N ALA A 65 0.07 10.67 -14.13
CA ALA A 65 -0.03 10.68 -12.67
C ALA A 65 -0.34 9.31 -12.08
N LEU A 66 -1.25 8.55 -12.71
CA LEU A 66 -1.56 7.17 -12.30
C LEU A 66 -0.36 6.25 -12.49
N ASP A 67 0.38 6.36 -13.60
CA ASP A 67 1.57 5.56 -13.84
C ASP A 67 2.66 5.83 -12.78
N ALA A 68 2.88 7.10 -12.45
CA ALA A 68 3.80 7.50 -11.38
C ALA A 68 3.37 6.94 -10.01
N ALA A 69 2.08 7.03 -9.68
CA ALA A 69 1.53 6.51 -8.43
C ALA A 69 1.70 4.98 -8.31
N LEU A 70 1.41 4.24 -9.38
CA LEU A 70 1.60 2.79 -9.43
C LEU A 70 3.08 2.42 -9.32
N GLY A 71 3.96 3.14 -10.01
CA GLY A 71 5.40 2.96 -9.93
C GLY A 71 5.95 3.18 -8.51
N ALA A 72 5.46 4.21 -7.82
CA ALA A 72 5.83 4.51 -6.43
C ALA A 72 5.36 3.44 -5.44
N ALA A 73 4.19 2.83 -5.67
CA ALA A 73 3.63 1.83 -4.77
C ALA A 73 4.13 0.39 -5.02
N ALA A 74 4.53 0.07 -6.25
CA ALA A 74 4.79 -1.30 -6.70
C ALA A 74 5.83 -2.03 -5.83
N ARG A 75 6.93 -1.35 -5.49
CA ARG A 75 8.01 -1.96 -4.69
C ARG A 75 7.56 -2.26 -3.26
N GLY A 76 6.82 -1.36 -2.63
CA GLY A 76 6.28 -1.58 -1.29
C GLY A 76 5.30 -2.75 -1.23
N PHE A 77 4.40 -2.85 -2.21
CA PHE A 77 3.52 -4.01 -2.29
C PHE A 77 4.27 -5.32 -2.52
N ALA A 78 5.31 -5.31 -3.36
CA ALA A 78 6.14 -6.49 -3.59
C ALA A 78 6.92 -6.90 -2.34
N ALA A 79 7.53 -5.94 -1.63
CA ALA A 79 8.26 -6.18 -0.38
C ALA A 79 7.36 -6.82 0.68
N ALA A 80 6.18 -6.25 0.88
CA ALA A 80 5.22 -6.77 1.84
C ALA A 80 4.70 -8.17 1.46
N ALA A 81 4.45 -8.43 0.17
CA ALA A 81 4.05 -9.75 -0.28
C ALA A 81 5.13 -10.81 -0.01
N VAL A 82 6.41 -10.49 -0.27
CA VAL A 82 7.53 -11.38 0.06
C VAL A 82 7.63 -11.60 1.56
N HIS A 83 7.48 -10.55 2.37
CA HIS A 83 7.47 -10.66 3.83
C HIS A 83 6.36 -11.57 4.34
N ARG A 84 5.15 -11.51 3.77
CA ARG A 84 4.06 -12.42 4.12
C ARG A 84 4.33 -13.86 3.75
N ILE A 85 4.99 -14.10 2.61
CA ILE A 85 5.42 -15.44 2.22
C ILE A 85 6.42 -15.99 3.25
N LEU A 86 7.36 -15.15 3.71
CA LEU A 86 8.31 -15.51 4.76
C LEU A 86 7.59 -15.92 6.06
N GLU A 87 6.65 -15.10 6.55
CA GLU A 87 5.88 -15.40 7.76
C GLU A 87 5.11 -16.72 7.64
N ARG A 88 4.45 -16.93 6.50
CA ARG A 88 3.63 -18.13 6.25
C ARG A 88 4.46 -19.40 6.14
N LEU A 89 5.64 -19.33 5.56
CA LEU A 89 6.52 -20.48 5.32
C LEU A 89 7.62 -20.62 6.37
N ALA A 90 7.60 -19.85 7.45
CA ALA A 90 8.70 -19.77 8.42
C ALA A 90 9.12 -21.14 9.00
N LEU A 91 8.20 -22.10 9.10
CA LEU A 91 8.49 -23.46 9.60
C LEU A 91 8.96 -24.44 8.51
N GLU A 92 8.82 -24.07 7.23
CA GLU A 92 9.14 -24.89 6.06
C GLU A 92 10.46 -24.46 5.38
N LEU A 93 10.93 -23.24 5.66
CA LEU A 93 12.16 -22.68 5.11
C LEU A 93 13.38 -23.07 5.95
N THR A 94 14.51 -23.27 5.28
CA THR A 94 15.81 -23.26 5.96
C THR A 94 16.18 -21.84 6.39
N GLU A 95 17.11 -21.71 7.34
CA GLU A 95 17.63 -20.41 7.79
C GLU A 95 18.15 -19.57 6.60
N ASP A 96 18.99 -20.16 5.74
CA ASP A 96 19.51 -19.50 4.53
C ASP A 96 18.39 -19.01 3.58
N GLN A 97 17.30 -19.76 3.44
CA GLN A 97 16.18 -19.38 2.58
C GLN A 97 15.37 -18.23 3.19
N ALA A 98 15.18 -18.28 4.51
CA ALA A 98 14.51 -17.22 5.25
C ALA A 98 15.32 -15.91 5.19
N GLU A 99 16.64 -15.98 5.38
CA GLU A 99 17.54 -14.83 5.26
C GLU A 99 17.52 -14.24 3.84
N LEU A 100 17.61 -15.09 2.81
CA LEU A 100 17.56 -14.64 1.42
C LEU A 100 16.25 -13.95 1.06
N LEU A 101 15.11 -14.52 1.45
CA LEU A 101 13.78 -13.92 1.21
C LEU A 101 13.59 -12.63 2.00
N GLY A 102 14.06 -12.59 3.25
CA GLY A 102 14.07 -11.37 4.07
C GLY A 102 14.92 -10.26 3.43
N GLY A 103 16.10 -10.60 2.91
CA GLY A 103 16.95 -9.70 2.16
C GLY A 103 16.29 -9.15 0.90
N TRP A 104 15.63 -10.00 0.10
CA TRP A 104 14.88 -9.55 -1.07
C TRP A 104 13.71 -8.63 -0.73
N ALA A 105 12.99 -8.90 0.36
CA ALA A 105 11.93 -8.01 0.82
C ALA A 105 12.48 -6.63 1.20
N ALA A 106 13.58 -6.61 1.96
CA ALA A 106 14.24 -5.37 2.37
C ALA A 106 14.83 -4.58 1.19
N ASP A 107 15.43 -5.27 0.20
CA ASP A 107 15.93 -4.67 -1.03
C ASP A 107 14.80 -4.02 -1.85
N LEU A 108 13.60 -4.61 -1.83
CA LEU A 108 12.43 -4.03 -2.48
C LEU A 108 11.98 -2.76 -1.76
N ASP A 109 11.76 -2.83 -0.45
CA ASP A 109 11.29 -1.70 0.37
C ASP A 109 11.51 -1.96 1.87
N LEU A 110 12.64 -1.47 2.39
CA LEU A 110 13.03 -1.65 3.79
C LEU A 110 12.00 -1.05 4.77
N GLU A 111 11.51 0.17 4.52
CA GLU A 111 10.57 0.83 5.45
C GLU A 111 9.28 0.03 5.61
N VAL A 112 8.78 -0.54 4.52
CA VAL A 112 7.59 -1.40 4.56
C VAL A 112 7.85 -2.68 5.35
N VAL A 113 9.03 -3.28 5.19
CA VAL A 113 9.42 -4.47 5.96
C VAL A 113 9.54 -4.14 7.45
N GLU A 114 10.14 -3.00 7.79
CA GLU A 114 10.27 -2.53 9.16
C GLU A 114 8.92 -2.21 9.80
N ASP A 115 7.99 -1.63 9.03
CA ASP A 115 6.63 -1.36 9.49
C ASP A 115 5.90 -2.67 9.81
N ILE A 116 5.97 -3.68 8.93
CA ILE A 116 5.31 -4.98 9.12
C ILE A 116 5.95 -5.75 10.29
N ALA A 117 7.28 -5.69 10.42
CA ALA A 117 8.01 -6.29 11.53
C ALA A 117 7.82 -5.55 12.86
N GLY A 118 7.16 -4.40 12.86
CA GLY A 118 6.90 -3.57 14.04
C GLY A 118 8.12 -2.77 14.53
N ALA A 119 9.19 -2.70 13.75
CA ALA A 119 10.38 -1.92 14.08
C ALA A 119 10.11 -0.40 14.14
N ASN A 120 9.09 0.06 13.40
CA ASN A 120 8.67 1.46 13.34
C ASN A 120 7.42 1.80 14.19
N GLY A 121 6.92 0.84 15.00
CA GLY A 121 5.67 0.99 15.76
C GLY A 121 5.64 2.14 16.77
N ASP A 122 6.80 2.69 17.14
CA ASP A 122 6.92 3.82 18.06
C ASP A 122 6.86 5.20 17.38
N GLN A 123 6.82 5.28 16.03
CA GLN A 123 7.03 6.52 15.27
C GLN A 123 5.79 7.05 14.51
N TRP A 124 4.65 6.36 14.54
CA TRP A 124 3.38 6.81 13.90
C TRP A 124 2.46 7.45 14.95
N PRO A 125 1.79 8.58 14.66
CA PRO A 125 1.67 9.68 15.60
C PRO A 125 0.97 9.30 16.91
N ALA A 126 1.64 9.65 18.03
CA ALA A 126 0.99 9.80 19.32
C ALA A 126 -0.25 10.69 19.16
N GLU A 127 -1.35 10.29 19.78
CA GLU A 127 -2.63 11.01 19.79
C GLU A 127 -2.42 12.53 19.94
N PRO A 128 -3.19 13.38 19.24
CA PRO A 128 -3.23 14.79 19.56
C PRO A 128 -3.69 14.92 21.01
N GLN A 129 -2.78 15.35 21.89
CA GLN A 129 -3.08 15.65 23.28
C GLN A 129 -4.18 16.74 23.32
N PRO A 130 -5.20 16.59 24.18
CA PRO A 130 -6.35 17.49 24.24
C PRO A 130 -6.00 18.94 24.63
#